data_AF-A0A1H2H014-F1
#
_entry.id   AF-A0A1H2H014-F1
#
_cell.length_a   1.000
_cell.length_b   1.000
_cell.length_c   1.000
_cell.angle_alpha   90.00
_cell.angle_beta   90.00
_cell.angle_gamma   90.00
#
_symmetry.space_group_name_H-M   'P 1'
#
loop_
_entity.id
_entity.type
_entity.pdbx_description
1 polymer ?
#
loop_
_entity_poly.entity_id
_entity_poly.type
_entity_poly.pdbx_seq_one_letter_code
_entity_poly.pdbx_strand_id
1 'polypeptide(L)'
;MSAKPILSSVAAAPAPLLHDRMQRAARIVGAPGNYKVCEGCESILSKNVSLCPTCRGYRFDSDYARVITHANVLATRVPVSILWED
;
A
#
# COMPACT_ATOMS: atom_id res chain seq x y z
N MET A 1 -26.65 3.02 24.75
CA MET A 1 -25.83 2.41 23.68
C MET A 1 -24.89 3.50 23.15
N SER A 2 -23.76 3.69 23.81
CA SER A 2 -22.80 4.74 23.43
C SER A 2 -21.88 4.22 22.33
N ALA A 3 -22.07 4.67 21.10
CA ALA A 3 -21.09 4.51 20.04
C ALA A 3 -19.88 5.40 20.39
N LYS A 4 -18.78 4.78 20.83
CA LYS A 4 -17.50 5.48 21.01
C LYS A 4 -16.99 5.90 19.62
N PRO A 5 -16.59 7.17 19.42
CA PRO A 5 -16.04 7.59 18.14
C PRO A 5 -14.65 6.96 17.95
N ILE A 6 -14.43 6.29 16.82
CA ILE A 6 -13.10 5.93 16.36
C ILE A 6 -12.44 7.24 15.90
N LEU A 7 -11.66 7.86 16.78
CA LEU A 7 -10.81 9.00 16.45
C LEU A 7 -9.72 8.52 15.48
N SER A 8 -10.02 8.58 14.18
CA SER A 8 -9.02 8.49 13.12
C SER A 8 -8.26 9.82 13.11
N SER A 9 -7.17 9.87 13.86
CA SER A 9 -6.21 10.96 13.77
C SER A 9 -5.49 10.85 12.41
N VAL A 10 -6.02 11.56 11.42
CA VAL A 10 -5.32 11.82 10.15
C VAL A 10 -4.18 12.78 10.46
N ALA A 11 -3.07 12.24 10.97
CA ALA A 11 -1.82 12.98 11.05
C ALA A 11 -1.32 13.17 9.61
N ALA A 12 -1.23 14.41 9.13
CA ALA A 12 -0.57 14.71 7.87
C ALA A 12 0.84 14.11 7.89
N ALA A 13 1.14 13.15 7.01
CA ALA A 13 2.45 12.54 6.98
C ALA A 13 3.52 13.64 6.75
N PRO A 14 4.66 13.57 7.44
CA PRO A 14 5.73 14.52 7.20
C PRO A 14 6.15 14.46 5.72
N ALA A 15 6.31 15.63 5.10
CA ALA A 15 6.64 15.82 3.68
C ALA A 15 7.67 14.84 3.08
N PRO A 16 8.80 14.49 3.76
CA PRO A 16 9.75 13.52 3.23
C PRO A 16 9.16 12.12 3.00
N LEU A 17 8.25 11.65 3.88
CA LEU A 17 7.62 10.33 3.72
C LEU A 17 6.65 10.29 2.53
N LEU A 18 5.97 11.40 2.24
CA LEU A 18 5.12 11.50 1.05
C LEU A 18 5.96 11.51 -0.22
N HIS A 19 7.10 12.22 -0.23
CA HIS A 19 8.02 12.24 -1.36
C HIS A 19 8.55 10.85 -1.71
N ASP A 20 8.98 10.06 -0.72
CA ASP A 20 9.45 8.69 -0.93
C ASP A 20 8.37 7.78 -1.53
N ARG A 21 7.13 7.93 -1.06
CA ARG A 21 5.98 7.18 -1.60
C ARG A 21 5.66 7.58 -3.03
N MET A 22 5.71 8.88 -3.35
CA MET A 22 5.53 9.36 -4.72
C MET A 22 6.61 8.81 -5.65
N GLN A 23 7.89 8.84 -5.24
CA GLN A 23 8.97 8.24 -6.04
C GLN A 23 8.79 6.73 -6.22
N ARG A 24 8.34 6.02 -5.18
CA ARG A 24 8.06 4.58 -5.28
C ARG A 24 6.91 4.30 -6.22
N ALA A 25 5.83 5.07 -6.15
CA ALA A 25 4.70 4.96 -7.05
C ALA A 25 5.11 5.22 -8.51
N ALA A 26 5.91 6.27 -8.77
CA ALA A 26 6.44 6.56 -10.10
C ALA A 26 7.26 5.40 -10.67
N ARG A 27 8.11 4.76 -9.86
CA ARG A 27 8.86 3.54 -10.25
C ARG A 27 7.93 2.37 -10.62
N ILE A 28 6.85 2.18 -9.87
CA ILE A 28 5.87 1.11 -10.12
C ILE A 28 5.11 1.40 -11.43
N VAL A 29 4.65 2.64 -11.63
CA VAL A 29 3.93 3.05 -12.84
C VAL A 29 4.82 2.98 -14.09
N GLY A 30 6.11 3.28 -13.97
CA GLY A 30 7.07 3.19 -15.08
C GLY A 30 7.39 1.75 -15.51
N ALA A 31 7.19 0.76 -14.64
CA ALA A 31 7.47 -0.64 -14.94
C ALA A 31 6.49 -1.60 -14.24
N PRO A 32 5.18 -1.55 -14.55
CA PRO A 32 4.15 -2.27 -13.82
C PRO A 32 4.30 -3.79 -13.92
N GLY A 33 4.88 -4.31 -15.00
CA GLY A 33 5.14 -5.73 -15.19
C GLY A 33 6.12 -6.38 -14.20
N ASN A 34 6.82 -5.56 -13.40
CA ASN A 34 7.69 -6.04 -12.31
C ASN A 34 6.95 -6.21 -10.98
N TYR A 35 5.67 -5.87 -10.93
CA TYR A 35 4.88 -5.84 -9.71
C TYR A 35 3.57 -6.61 -9.87
N LYS A 36 2.93 -6.86 -8.73
CA LYS A 36 1.61 -7.48 -8.62
C LYS A 36 0.92 -7.00 -7.34
N VAL A 37 -0.40 -7.08 -7.32
CA VAL A 37 -1.23 -6.70 -6.16
C VAL A 37 -1.69 -7.96 -5.44
N CYS A 38 -1.50 -8.02 -4.13
CA CYS A 38 -2.06 -9.11 -3.32
C CYS A 38 -3.59 -9.01 -3.30
N GLU A 39 -4.28 -10.10 -3.62
CA GLU A 39 -5.74 -10.12 -3.60
C GLU A 39 -6.34 -10.15 -2.18
N GLY A 40 -5.53 -10.45 -1.17
CA GLY A 40 -5.98 -10.49 0.23
C GLY A 40 -5.91 -9.14 0.94
N CYS A 41 -4.76 -8.47 0.86
CA CYS A 41 -4.53 -7.21 1.60
C CYS A 41 -4.13 -6.03 0.70
N GLU A 42 -4.29 -6.18 -0.62
CA GLU A 42 -4.13 -5.11 -1.62
C GLU A 42 -2.74 -4.45 -1.67
N SER A 43 -1.75 -5.11 -1.05
CA SER A 43 -0.37 -4.64 -1.04
C SER A 43 0.31 -4.86 -2.39
N ILE A 44 1.04 -3.86 -2.86
CA ILE A 44 1.87 -3.96 -4.08
C ILE A 44 3.17 -4.68 -3.73
N LEU A 45 3.45 -5.76 -4.44
CA LEU A 45 4.59 -6.66 -4.22
C LEU A 45 5.38 -6.82 -5.51
N SER A 46 6.68 -7.13 -5.38
CA SER A 46 7.51 -7.52 -6.51
C SER A 46 7.04 -8.85 -7.10
N LYS A 47 7.21 -9.03 -8.41
CA LYS A 47 6.75 -10.23 -9.14
C LYS A 47 7.28 -11.55 -8.56
N ASN A 48 8.49 -11.54 -8.02
CA ASN A 48 9.18 -12.70 -7.44
C ASN A 48 8.65 -13.15 -6.05
N VAL A 49 7.78 -12.38 -5.41
CA VAL A 49 7.24 -12.72 -4.09
C VAL A 49 6.24 -13.87 -4.20
N SER A 50 6.50 -15.00 -3.56
CA SER A 50 5.59 -16.17 -3.57
C SER A 50 4.47 -16.08 -2.53
N LEU A 51 4.72 -15.43 -1.39
CA LEU A 51 3.78 -15.24 -0.29
C LEU A 51 3.78 -13.78 0.15
N CYS A 52 2.60 -13.22 0.36
CA CYS A 52 2.47 -11.86 0.85
C CYS A 52 3.06 -11.78 2.27
N PRO A 53 4.04 -10.90 2.53
CA PRO A 53 4.64 -10.76 3.86
C PRO A 53 3.65 -10.16 4.87
N THR A 54 2.64 -9.43 4.40
CA THR A 54 1.65 -8.75 5.25
C THR A 54 0.57 -9.70 5.72
N CYS A 55 -0.09 -10.44 4.81
CA CYS A 55 -1.24 -11.29 5.16
C CYS A 55 -1.00 -12.80 4.97
N ARG A 56 0.19 -13.20 4.50
CA ARG A 56 0.55 -14.59 4.17
C ARG A 56 -0.30 -15.23 3.07
N GLY A 57 -1.08 -14.44 2.33
CA GLY A 57 -1.82 -14.89 1.14
C GLY A 57 -0.89 -15.16 -0.05
N TYR A 58 -1.34 -16.05 -0.95
CA TYR A 58 -0.57 -16.48 -2.15
C TYR A 58 -1.25 -16.11 -3.48
N ARG A 59 -2.45 -15.50 -3.45
CA ARG A 59 -3.17 -15.05 -4.65
C ARG A 59 -2.80 -13.61 -4.97
N PHE A 60 -2.38 -13.39 -6.22
CA PHE A 60 -1.92 -12.10 -6.71
C PHE A 60 -2.49 -11.80 -8.08
N ASP A 61 -2.82 -10.54 -8.29
CA ASP A 61 -3.23 -10.00 -9.57
C ASP A 61 -2.08 -9.22 -10.20
N SER A 62 -1.71 -9.61 -11.40
CA SER A 62 -0.59 -9.02 -12.16
C SER A 62 -1.07 -8.13 -13.31
N ASP A 63 -2.37 -7.81 -13.37
CA ASP A 63 -2.91 -6.86 -14.33
C ASP A 63 -2.29 -5.47 -14.16
N TYR A 64 -1.86 -4.88 -15.27
CA TYR A 64 -1.12 -3.61 -15.25
C TYR A 64 -2.00 -2.45 -14.79
N ALA A 65 -3.27 -2.41 -15.22
CA ALA A 65 -4.18 -1.36 -14.81
C ALA A 65 -4.44 -1.42 -13.30
N ARG A 66 -4.55 -2.62 -12.73
CA ARG A 66 -4.67 -2.79 -11.29
C ARG A 66 -3.41 -2.32 -10.55
N VAL A 67 -2.22 -2.76 -10.96
CA VAL A 67 -0.96 -2.32 -10.36
C VAL A 67 -0.82 -0.80 -10.38
N ILE A 68 -1.10 -0.16 -11.52
CA ILE A 68 -1.04 1.31 -11.69
C ILE A 68 -2.05 1.99 -10.77
N THR A 69 -3.29 1.49 -10.71
CA THR A 69 -4.35 2.05 -9.85
C THR A 69 -3.92 2.06 -8.39
N HIS A 70 -3.40 0.93 -7.88
CA HIS A 70 -2.92 0.85 -6.51
C HIS A 70 -1.67 1.73 -6.28
N ALA A 71 -0.77 1.88 -7.27
CA ALA A 71 0.40 2.74 -7.16
C ALA A 71 0.01 4.23 -7.04
N ASN A 72 -1.01 4.66 -7.78
CA ASN A 72 -1.53 6.03 -7.66
C ASN A 72 -2.12 6.30 -6.27
N VAL A 73 -2.81 5.32 -5.68
CA VAL A 73 -3.30 5.40 -4.27
C VAL A 73 -2.13 5.42 -3.27
N LEU A 74 -1.05 4.67 -3.53
CA LEU A 74 0.14 4.66 -2.69
C LEU A 74 0.76 6.07 -2.57
N ALA A 75 0.81 6.82 -3.68
CA ALA A 75 1.41 8.15 -3.75
C ALA A 75 0.64 9.21 -2.94
N THR A 76 -0.68 9.07 -2.83
CA THR A 76 -1.56 10.10 -2.24
C THR A 76 -1.89 9.83 -0.77
N ARG A 77 -1.84 8.57 -0.33
CA ARG A 77 -2.25 8.19 1.01
C ARG A 77 -1.13 8.38 2.04
N VAL A 78 -1.44 9.14 3.09
CA VAL A 78 -0.63 9.25 4.31
C VAL A 78 -0.39 7.85 4.91
N PRO A 79 0.87 7.43 5.14
CA PRO A 79 1.16 6.22 5.91
C PRO A 79 0.55 6.30 7.31
N VAL A 80 -0.21 5.27 7.68
CA VAL A 80 -0.65 5.07 9.07
C VAL A 80 0.25 3.99 9.65
N SER A 81 1.09 4.36 10.61
CA SER A 81 1.84 3.41 11.42
C SER A 81 0.93 2.84 12.49
N ILE A 82 0.81 1.52 12.55
CA ILE A 82 0.14 0.85 13.67
C ILE A 82 1.20 0.73 14.77
N LEU A 83 1.11 1.58 15.79
CA LEU A 83 1.84 1.38 17.04
C LEU A 83 1.07 0.32 17.83
N TRP A 84 1.71 -0.80 18.10
CA TRP A 84 1.22 -1.77 19.07
C TRP A 84 1.79 -1.35 20.42
N GLU A 85 0.91 -1.03 21.36
CA GLU A 85 1.26 -1.00 22.78
C GLU A 85 1.21 -2.44 23.28
N ASP A 86 2.22 -2.83 24.07
CA ASP A 86 2.37 -4.17 24.67
C ASP A 86 1.21 -4.50 25.62
#